data_AF-A0A353N2Q9-F1
#
_entry.id   AF-A0A353N2Q9-F1
#
_cell.length_a   1.000
_cell.length_b   1.000
_cell.length_c   1.000
_cell.angle_alpha   90.00
_cell.angle_beta   90.00
_cell.angle_gamma   90.00
#
_symmetry.space_group_name_H-M   'P 1'
#
loop_
_entity.id
_entity.type
_entity.pdbx_description
1 polymer ?
#
loop_
_entity_poly.entity_id
_entity_poly.type
_entity_poly.pdbx_seq_one_letter_code
_entity_poly.pdbx_strand_id
1 'polypeptide(L)'
;MGAWNDFLSCFRTGLPFPLHLQEARGKCLVHVSDTPSVFFGDLRKLLEYLEPLCLVHTGDLVDDVKLALRPGYSRIFRSRLRLLAEVMSAVPGDRVAIVTGNHDLPEVVRSAFPGVMVFEEGTRLSLCGLDVALAHSLEELPLPPAAFNLFG
;
A
#
# COMPACT_ATOMS: atom_id res chain seq x y z
N MET A 1 31.88 17.90 -9.62
CA MET A 1 31.78 16.44 -9.86
C MET A 1 31.06 15.67 -8.75
N GLY A 2 31.01 16.15 -7.49
CA GLY A 2 30.31 15.44 -6.39
C GLY A 2 28.79 15.31 -6.56
N ALA A 3 28.07 16.42 -6.75
CA ALA A 3 26.60 16.40 -6.81
C ALA A 3 25.99 15.51 -7.91
N TRP A 4 26.68 15.34 -9.04
CA TRP A 4 26.24 14.45 -10.12
C TRP A 4 26.43 12.97 -9.77
N ASN A 5 27.54 12.63 -9.10
CA ASN A 5 27.76 11.27 -8.60
C ASN A 5 26.78 10.93 -7.47
N ASP A 6 26.50 11.89 -6.58
CA ASP A 6 25.52 11.72 -5.51
C ASP A 6 24.11 11.53 -6.09
N PHE A 7 23.72 12.34 -7.08
CA PHE A 7 22.44 12.19 -7.78
C PHE A 7 22.32 10.84 -8.51
N LEU A 8 23.35 10.41 -9.25
CA LEU A 8 23.37 9.11 -9.91
C LEU A 8 23.37 7.95 -8.89
N SER A 9 23.97 8.14 -7.72
CA SER A 9 23.96 7.13 -6.66
C SER A 9 22.58 6.90 -6.06
N CYS A 10 21.70 7.90 -6.12
CA CYS A 10 20.29 7.81 -5.74
C CYS A 10 19.45 7.00 -6.73
N PHE A 11 19.87 6.84 -7.99
CA PHE A 11 19.13 6.02 -8.94
C PHE A 11 19.32 4.53 -8.62
N ARG A 12 18.24 3.92 -8.13
CA ARG A 12 18.14 2.49 -7.84
C ARG A 12 16.86 1.99 -8.48
N THR A 13 16.92 0.85 -9.18
CA THR A 13 15.74 0.25 -9.83
C THR A 13 14.99 1.19 -10.81
N GLY A 14 15.64 2.25 -11.30
CA GLY A 14 15.03 3.27 -12.15
C GLY A 14 14.25 4.37 -11.41
N LEU A 15 14.33 4.43 -10.08
CA LEU A 15 13.75 5.47 -9.22
C LEU A 15 14.84 6.22 -8.45
N PRO A 16 14.69 7.54 -8.23
CA PRO A 16 15.60 8.31 -7.39
C PRO A 16 15.27 8.11 -5.91
N PHE A 17 15.95 7.19 -5.24
CA PHE A 17 15.83 6.99 -3.79
C PHE A 17 16.92 7.74 -3.03
N PRO A 18 16.57 8.50 -1.97
CA PRO A 18 17.57 9.10 -1.09
C PRO A 18 18.49 8.02 -0.49
N LEU A 19 19.80 8.28 -0.38
CA LEU A 19 20.76 7.30 0.13
C LEU A 19 20.42 6.79 1.54
N HIS A 20 19.94 7.67 2.42
CA HIS A 20 19.54 7.32 3.78
C HIS A 20 18.34 6.36 3.84
N LEU A 21 17.59 6.21 2.75
CA LEU A 21 16.49 5.26 2.67
C LEU A 21 16.96 3.80 2.79
N GLN A 22 18.23 3.52 2.46
CA GLN A 22 18.83 2.20 2.65
C GLN A 22 18.82 1.76 4.13
N GLU A 23 18.94 2.69 5.07
CA GLU A 23 18.94 2.39 6.51
C GLU A 23 17.58 1.87 7.00
N ALA A 24 16.51 2.20 6.27
CA ALA A 24 15.15 1.79 6.55
C ALA A 24 14.83 0.37 6.04
N ARG A 25 15.70 -0.22 5.20
CA ARG A 25 15.47 -1.55 4.61
C ARG A 25 15.26 -2.60 5.69
N GLY A 26 14.20 -3.41 5.58
CA GLY A 26 13.84 -4.43 6.57
C GLY A 26 13.22 -3.91 7.86
N LYS A 27 13.09 -2.58 8.02
CA LYS A 27 12.72 -1.94 9.30
C LYS A 27 11.57 -0.96 9.20
N CYS A 28 11.20 -0.53 7.99
CA CYS A 28 10.11 0.41 7.80
C CYS A 28 8.75 -0.26 7.66
N LEU A 29 7.72 0.47 8.06
CA LEU A 29 6.36 0.28 7.57
C LEU A 29 6.23 1.09 6.28
N VAL A 30 5.67 0.49 5.24
CA VAL A 30 5.26 1.20 4.02
C VAL A 30 3.75 1.38 4.07
N HIS A 31 3.28 2.62 3.94
CA HIS A 31 1.87 2.96 3.79
C HIS A 31 1.65 3.57 2.42
N VAL A 32 0.66 3.07 1.70
CA VAL A 32 0.24 3.58 0.39
C VAL A 32 -1.26 3.80 0.44
N SER A 33 -1.74 4.83 -0.27
CA SER A 33 -3.17 5.10 -0.41
C SER A 33 -3.52 5.46 -1.84
N ASP A 34 -4.78 5.24 -2.22
CA ASP A 34 -5.41 5.69 -3.46
C ASP A 34 -4.51 5.48 -4.68
N THR A 35 -4.23 4.21 -4.96
CA THR A 35 -3.17 3.86 -5.89
C THR A 35 -3.70 3.72 -7.32
N PRO A 36 -3.38 4.63 -8.25
CA PRO A 36 -3.69 4.42 -9.66
C PRO A 36 -2.79 3.32 -10.24
N SER A 37 -3.33 2.53 -11.17
CA SER A 37 -2.62 1.37 -11.72
C SER A 37 -1.30 1.68 -12.45
N VAL A 38 -1.07 2.93 -12.85
CA VAL A 38 0.21 3.38 -13.40
C VAL A 38 1.36 3.31 -12.37
N PHE A 39 1.06 3.42 -11.07
CA PHE A 39 2.05 3.42 -10.00
C PHE A 39 2.51 2.01 -9.59
N PHE A 40 1.77 0.95 -9.96
CA PHE A 40 2.04 -0.41 -9.49
C PHE A 40 3.48 -0.88 -9.78
N GLY A 41 4.04 -0.49 -10.93
CA GLY A 41 5.44 -0.81 -11.28
C GLY A 41 6.46 -0.14 -10.37
N ASP A 42 6.19 1.09 -9.94
CA ASP A 42 7.06 1.83 -9.03
C ASP A 42 6.89 1.37 -7.58
N LEU A 43 5.67 0.99 -7.19
CA LEU A 43 5.42 0.32 -5.93
C LEU A 43 6.21 -0.98 -5.83
N ARG A 44 6.24 -1.81 -6.88
CA ARG A 44 7.05 -3.04 -6.91
C ARG A 44 8.51 -2.78 -6.58
N LYS A 45 9.12 -1.83 -7.31
CA LYS A 45 10.52 -1.46 -7.12
C LYS A 45 10.78 -0.95 -5.69
N LEU A 46 9.85 -0.16 -5.14
CA LEU A 46 9.94 0.35 -3.78
C LEU A 46 9.87 -0.78 -2.74
N LEU A 47 8.94 -1.72 -2.89
CA LEU A 47 8.80 -2.87 -1.99
C LEU A 47 10.01 -3.80 -2.06
N GLU A 48 10.51 -4.08 -3.27
CA GLU A 48 11.72 -4.89 -3.49
C GLU A 48 12.98 -4.22 -2.93
N TYR A 49 13.08 -2.89 -3.04
CA TYR A 49 14.22 -2.14 -2.52
C TYR A 49 14.21 -2.03 -0.99
N LEU A 50 13.03 -1.72 -0.41
CA LEU A 50 12.87 -1.50 1.01
C LEU A 50 12.75 -2.79 1.82
N GLU A 51 12.26 -3.89 1.23
CA GLU A 51 11.94 -5.13 1.95
C GLU A 51 11.22 -4.82 3.28
N PRO A 52 10.08 -4.12 3.25
CA PRO A 52 9.52 -3.49 4.45
C PRO A 52 9.13 -4.53 5.50
N LEU A 53 9.15 -4.11 6.76
CA LEU A 53 8.70 -4.91 7.90
C LEU A 53 7.23 -5.30 7.75
N CYS A 54 6.41 -4.36 7.28
CA CYS A 54 4.99 -4.56 6.97
C CYS A 54 4.52 -3.54 5.94
N LEU A 55 3.38 -3.84 5.31
CA LEU A 55 2.73 -3.01 4.31
C LEU A 55 1.29 -2.71 4.72
N VAL A 56 0.91 -1.45 4.61
CA VAL A 56 -0.45 -0.98 4.79
C VAL A 56 -0.91 -0.34 3.49
N HIS A 57 -2.09 -0.74 3.01
CA HIS A 57 -2.80 -0.01 1.96
C HIS A 57 -4.12 0.53 2.50
N THR A 58 -4.39 1.81 2.35
CA THR A 58 -5.70 2.41 2.65
C THR A 58 -6.34 2.95 1.37
N GLY A 59 -7.65 3.15 1.38
CA GLY A 59 -8.34 3.77 0.25
C GLY A 59 -8.32 2.95 -1.02
N ASP A 60 -8.62 3.59 -2.14
CA ASP A 60 -8.92 2.90 -3.39
C ASP A 60 -7.71 2.14 -3.96
N LEU A 61 -7.77 0.81 -3.96
CA LEU A 61 -6.69 -0.06 -4.43
C LEU A 61 -6.41 0.08 -5.94
N VAL A 62 -7.41 0.49 -6.70
CA VAL A 62 -7.29 0.80 -8.13
C VAL A 62 -7.97 2.14 -8.39
N ASP A 63 -7.36 3.21 -7.89
CA ASP A 63 -7.92 4.57 -7.86
C ASP A 63 -8.38 5.07 -9.24
N ASP A 64 -7.68 4.70 -10.32
CA ASP A 64 -8.06 5.07 -11.68
C ASP A 64 -9.32 4.35 -12.20
N VAL A 65 -9.87 3.40 -11.42
CA VAL A 65 -11.13 2.69 -11.68
C VAL A 65 -12.16 3.03 -10.60
N LYS A 66 -12.85 4.16 -10.80
CA LYS A 66 -13.94 4.62 -9.91
C LYS A 66 -15.23 3.79 -10.09
N LEU A 67 -15.30 2.59 -9.51
CA LEU A 67 -16.44 1.66 -9.67
C LEU A 67 -17.78 2.24 -9.24
N ALA A 68 -17.81 3.03 -8.16
CA ALA A 68 -19.02 3.73 -7.72
C ALA A 68 -19.62 4.63 -8.82
N LEU A 69 -18.79 5.17 -9.72
CA LEU A 69 -19.24 6.00 -10.86
C LEU A 69 -19.53 5.16 -12.11
N ARG A 70 -18.81 4.03 -12.30
CA ARG A 70 -18.95 3.16 -13.48
C ARG A 70 -18.93 1.66 -13.11
N PRO A 71 -20.07 1.09 -12.71
CA PRO A 71 -20.16 -0.33 -12.30
C PRO A 71 -19.73 -1.33 -13.39
N GLY A 72 -19.82 -0.95 -14.67
CA GLY A 72 -19.38 -1.77 -15.81
C GLY A 72 -17.86 -2.04 -15.85
N TYR A 73 -17.06 -1.36 -15.03
CA TYR A 73 -15.60 -1.51 -15.00
C TYR A 73 -15.12 -2.65 -14.08
N SER A 74 -16.03 -3.45 -13.51
CA SER A 74 -15.71 -4.57 -12.62
C SER A 74 -14.65 -5.54 -13.19
N ARG A 75 -14.67 -5.81 -14.50
CA ARG A 75 -13.66 -6.65 -15.16
C ARG A 75 -12.27 -6.01 -15.17
N ILE A 76 -12.20 -4.71 -15.45
CA ILE A 76 -10.94 -3.94 -15.47
C ILE A 76 -10.39 -3.83 -14.05
N PHE A 77 -11.25 -3.50 -13.08
CA PHE A 77 -10.90 -3.49 -11.65
C PHE A 77 -10.27 -4.82 -11.23
N ARG A 78 -10.96 -5.95 -11.46
CA ARG A 78 -10.43 -7.29 -11.12
C ARG A 78 -9.09 -7.59 -11.80
N SER A 79 -8.91 -7.17 -13.05
CA SER A 79 -7.65 -7.38 -13.76
C SER A 79 -6.50 -6.58 -13.13
N ARG A 80 -6.74 -5.31 -12.79
CA ARG A 80 -5.74 -4.43 -12.17
C ARG A 80 -5.45 -4.81 -10.73
N LEU A 81 -6.47 -5.19 -9.97
CA LEU A 81 -6.34 -5.68 -8.61
C LEU A 81 -5.43 -6.91 -8.54
N ARG A 82 -5.50 -7.82 -9.52
CA ARG A 82 -4.57 -8.96 -9.61
C ARG A 82 -3.13 -8.52 -9.82
N LEU A 83 -2.89 -7.49 -10.62
CA LEU A 83 -1.55 -6.93 -10.81
C LEU A 83 -1.03 -6.33 -9.50
N LEU A 84 -1.89 -5.59 -8.78
CA LEU A 84 -1.54 -5.06 -7.46
C LEU A 84 -1.24 -6.18 -6.46
N ALA A 85 -2.04 -7.26 -6.44
CA ALA A 85 -1.80 -8.42 -5.59
C ALA A 85 -0.43 -9.08 -5.87
N GLU A 86 -0.05 -9.20 -7.14
CA GLU A 86 1.29 -9.68 -7.52
C GLU A 86 2.38 -8.74 -7.00
N VAL A 87 2.20 -7.43 -7.12
CA VAL A 87 3.16 -6.43 -6.59
C VAL A 87 3.29 -6.53 -5.07
N MET A 88 2.17 -6.60 -4.36
CA MET A 88 2.14 -6.64 -2.89
C MET A 88 2.63 -7.98 -2.32
N SER A 89 2.66 -9.05 -3.12
CA SER A 89 3.21 -10.36 -2.72
C SER A 89 4.71 -10.36 -2.41
N ALA A 90 5.41 -9.26 -2.72
CA ALA A 90 6.77 -9.01 -2.22
C ALA A 90 6.84 -8.96 -0.68
N VAL A 91 5.71 -8.76 0.00
CA VAL A 91 5.57 -8.77 1.46
C VAL A 91 4.71 -9.98 1.87
N PRO A 92 5.11 -10.76 2.89
CA PRO A 92 4.28 -11.86 3.42
C PRO A 92 2.88 -11.37 3.81
N GLY A 93 1.84 -12.09 3.39
CA GLY A 93 0.45 -11.62 3.54
C GLY A 93 0.02 -11.33 4.98
N ASP A 94 0.54 -12.09 5.95
CA ASP A 94 0.31 -11.89 7.39
C ASP A 94 0.93 -10.59 7.94
N ARG A 95 1.74 -9.90 7.13
CA ARG A 95 2.34 -8.59 7.40
C ARG A 95 1.74 -7.48 6.55
N VAL A 96 0.62 -7.76 5.88
CA VAL A 96 -0.10 -6.80 5.06
C VAL A 96 -1.48 -6.54 5.67
N ALA A 97 -1.83 -5.26 5.75
CA ALA A 97 -3.18 -4.82 6.10
C ALA A 97 -3.74 -3.91 5.01
N ILE A 98 -5.01 -4.09 4.69
CA ILE A 98 -5.76 -3.31 3.72
C ILE A 98 -7.01 -2.75 4.37
N VAL A 99 -7.26 -1.44 4.23
CA VAL A 99 -8.58 -0.84 4.44
C VAL A 99 -9.12 -0.44 3.07
N THR A 100 -10.30 -0.94 2.71
CA THR A 100 -10.89 -0.68 1.38
C THR A 100 -11.48 0.71 1.28
N GLY A 101 -11.32 1.36 0.11
CA GLY A 101 -11.96 2.63 -0.21
C GLY A 101 -13.41 2.49 -0.69
N ASN A 102 -14.07 3.63 -0.90
CA ASN A 102 -15.46 3.69 -1.38
C ASN A 102 -15.63 3.26 -2.86
N HIS A 103 -14.53 3.17 -3.64
CA HIS A 103 -14.57 2.65 -5.01
C HIS A 103 -14.08 1.19 -5.14
N ASP A 104 -13.79 0.51 -4.02
CA ASP A 104 -13.43 -0.90 -4.01
C ASP A 104 -14.66 -1.83 -3.90
N LEU A 105 -14.41 -3.13 -4.06
CA LEU A 105 -15.38 -4.19 -3.81
C LEU A 105 -14.79 -5.15 -2.75
N PRO A 106 -15.17 -5.03 -1.46
CA PRO A 106 -14.52 -5.76 -0.37
C PRO A 106 -14.39 -7.26 -0.58
N GLU A 107 -15.43 -7.92 -1.06
CA GLU A 107 -15.41 -9.36 -1.37
C GLU A 107 -14.40 -9.73 -2.47
N VAL A 108 -14.23 -8.85 -3.45
CA VAL A 108 -13.25 -9.02 -4.53
C VAL A 108 -11.83 -8.80 -4.03
N VAL A 109 -11.65 -7.82 -3.14
CA VAL A 109 -10.37 -7.55 -2.46
C VAL A 109 -9.96 -8.75 -1.61
N ARG A 110 -10.81 -9.21 -0.70
CA ARG A 110 -10.54 -10.41 0.13
C ARG A 110 -10.13 -11.62 -0.71
N SER A 111 -10.84 -11.84 -1.82
CA SER A 111 -10.53 -12.95 -2.73
C SER A 111 -9.20 -12.80 -3.47
N ALA A 112 -8.76 -11.56 -3.75
CA ALA A 112 -7.52 -11.28 -4.47
C ALA A 112 -6.28 -11.33 -3.57
N PHE A 113 -6.45 -11.12 -2.26
CA PHE A 113 -5.37 -11.03 -1.28
C PHE A 113 -5.49 -12.12 -0.20
N PRO A 114 -5.28 -13.41 -0.52
CA PRO A 114 -5.36 -14.48 0.46
C PRO A 114 -4.26 -14.33 1.53
N GLY A 115 -4.64 -14.44 2.80
CA GLY A 115 -3.73 -14.32 3.94
C GLY A 115 -3.43 -12.88 4.37
N VAL A 116 -3.99 -11.88 3.68
CA VAL A 116 -3.90 -10.46 4.04
C VAL A 116 -5.06 -10.08 4.96
N MET A 117 -4.81 -9.18 5.91
CA MET A 117 -5.86 -8.61 6.76
C MET A 117 -6.61 -7.53 5.99
N VAL A 118 -7.90 -7.74 5.69
CA VAL A 118 -8.73 -6.79 4.92
C VAL A 118 -9.89 -6.28 5.76
N PHE A 119 -10.01 -4.96 5.87
CA PHE A 119 -11.01 -4.26 6.66
C PHE A 119 -11.85 -3.33 5.78
N GLU A 120 -13.13 -3.20 6.08
CA GLU A 120 -14.05 -2.28 5.40
C GLU A 120 -14.21 -0.95 6.12
N GLU A 121 -13.88 -0.91 7.41
CA GLU A 121 -14.02 0.24 8.29
C GLU A 121 -12.69 0.50 9.02
N GLY A 122 -12.59 1.68 9.63
CA GLY A 122 -11.44 2.04 10.45
C GLY A 122 -11.17 1.03 11.56
N THR A 123 -9.90 0.65 11.72
CA THR A 123 -9.47 -0.42 12.63
C THR A 123 -8.16 -0.09 13.32
N ARG A 124 -7.96 -0.63 14.53
CA ARG A 124 -6.68 -0.57 15.23
C ARG A 124 -6.17 -1.98 15.48
N LEU A 125 -4.91 -2.23 15.15
CA LEU A 125 -4.28 -3.54 15.28
C LEU A 125 -2.81 -3.43 15.65
N SER A 126 -2.25 -4.55 16.11
CA SER A 126 -0.80 -4.73 16.17
C SER A 126 -0.31 -5.40 14.89
N LEU A 127 0.44 -4.67 14.06
CA LEU A 127 1.01 -5.16 12.81
C LEU A 127 2.52 -5.22 12.94
N CYS A 128 3.10 -6.43 12.91
CA CYS A 128 4.53 -6.65 13.11
C CYS A 128 5.10 -5.98 14.39
N GLY A 129 4.30 -5.96 15.47
CA GLY A 129 4.67 -5.33 16.74
C GLY A 129 4.49 -3.81 16.78
N LEU A 130 4.00 -3.20 15.71
CA LEU A 130 3.64 -1.78 15.66
C LEU A 130 2.16 -1.60 15.99
N ASP A 131 1.83 -0.64 16.84
CA ASP A 131 0.46 -0.23 17.13
C ASP A 131 -0.02 0.77 16.06
N VAL A 132 -0.92 0.30 15.19
CA VAL A 132 -1.38 1.04 14.01
C VAL A 132 -2.91 1.20 14.05
N ALA A 133 -3.38 2.40 13.73
CA ALA A 133 -4.77 2.70 13.40
C ALA A 133 -4.84 2.98 11.91
N LEU A 134 -5.77 2.32 11.21
CA LEU A 134 -5.94 2.35 9.77
C LEU A 134 -7.36 2.81 9.46
N ALA A 135 -7.55 3.62 8.43
CA ALA A 135 -8.87 4.00 7.92
C ALA A 135 -8.80 4.46 6.47
N HIS A 136 -9.94 4.53 5.77
CA HIS A 136 -9.99 5.19 4.45
C HIS A 136 -9.99 6.72 4.61
N SER A 137 -10.69 7.27 5.60
CA SER A 137 -10.67 8.72 5.87
C SER A 137 -10.18 9.03 7.29
N LEU A 138 -9.78 10.28 7.52
CA LEU A 138 -9.34 10.75 8.85
C LEU A 138 -10.46 10.59 9.89
N GLU A 139 -11.70 10.85 9.48
CA GLU A 139 -12.89 10.79 10.32
C GLU A 139 -13.25 9.38 10.76
N GLU A 140 -12.81 8.37 9.98
CA GLU A 140 -13.02 6.96 10.26
C GLU A 140 -11.94 6.36 11.18
N LEU A 141 -10.87 7.11 11.49
CA LEU A 141 -9.83 6.59 12.39
C LEU A 141 -10.41 6.28 13.79
N PRO A 142 -10.10 5.08 14.33
CA PRO A 142 -10.61 4.69 15.63
C PRO A 142 -10.05 5.55 16.77
N LEU A 143 -10.88 5.76 17.79
CA LEU A 143 -10.48 6.38 19.05
C LEU A 143 -10.32 5.30 20.15
N PRO A 144 -9.27 5.38 20.99
CA PRO A 144 -8.19 6.37 20.97
C PRO A 144 -7.18 6.13 19.84
N PRO A 145 -6.42 7.17 19.42
CA PRO A 145 -5.40 7.03 18.38
C PRO A 145 -4.32 6.02 18.75
N ALA A 146 -3.70 5.44 17.74
CA ALA A 146 -2.55 4.55 17.87
C ALA A 146 -1.23 5.33 17.79
N ALA A 147 -0.10 4.62 17.93
CA ALA A 147 1.22 5.19 17.70
C ALA A 147 1.39 5.69 16.25
N PHE A 148 0.84 4.96 15.28
CA PHE A 148 0.76 5.36 13.88
C PHE A 148 -0.69 5.38 13.42
N ASN A 149 -1.14 6.50 12.87
CA ASN A 149 -2.51 6.68 12.39
C ASN A 149 -2.45 6.92 10.88
N LEU A 150 -2.79 5.89 10.11
CA LEU A 150 -2.59 5.80 8.67
C LEU A 150 -3.94 5.84 7.97
N PHE A 151 -4.13 6.81 7.09
CA PHE A 151 -5.39 7.01 6.39
C PHE A 151 -5.15 7.62 5.00
N GLY A 152 -6.18 7.52 4.17
CA GLY A 152 -6.21 7.89 2.77
C GLY A 152 -7.16 6.93 2.06
#